data_AF-A0A4Q2QQU9-F1
#
_entry.id   AF-A0A4Q2QQU9-F1
#
_cell.length_a   1.000
_cell.length_b   1.000
_cell.length_c   1.000
_cell.angle_alpha   90.00
_cell.angle_beta   90.00
_cell.angle_gamma   90.00
#
_symmetry.space_group_name_H-M   'P 1'
#
loop_
_entity.id
_entity.type
_entity.pdbx_description
1 polymer ?
#
loop_
_entity_poly.entity_id
_entity_poly.type
_entity_poly.pdbx_seq_one_letter_code
_entity_poly.pdbx_strand_id
1 'polypeptide(L)'
;GQYTWRAASSQMLDRKGMNLASNLFHIGILGIFAGHFLGMLTPHWMYESFLPIDVKQKMAMIAGGACGVMTLVGGLLLLKRRLLSPRVRATTTGADILILSLLMVQCALGLLTIPFSAQHMDGSEMMKLVGWAQSVVT
;
A
#
# COMPACT_ATOMS: atom_id res chain seq x y z
N GLY A 1 -7.81 25.81 -8.97
CA GLY A 1 -6.67 25.51 -9.86
C GLY A 1 -5.38 25.92 -9.18
N GLN A 2 -4.33 25.11 -9.30
CA GLN A 2 -2.99 25.17 -8.67
C GLN A 2 -2.93 25.39 -7.14
N TYR A 3 -3.61 26.37 -6.56
CA TYR A 3 -3.53 26.71 -5.13
C TYR A 3 -3.97 25.58 -4.18
N THR A 4 -4.90 24.73 -4.63
CA THR A 4 -5.37 23.55 -3.88
C THR A 4 -4.48 22.32 -4.05
N TRP A 5 -3.52 22.34 -4.99
CA TRP A 5 -2.60 21.24 -5.25
C TRP A 5 -1.43 21.31 -4.28
N ARG A 6 -1.57 20.65 -3.13
CA ARG A 6 -0.56 20.64 -2.06
C ARG A 6 -0.63 19.36 -1.26
N ALA A 7 0.50 18.96 -0.67
CA ALA A 7 0.58 17.80 0.23
C ALA A 7 -0.19 17.97 1.55
N ALA A 8 -0.70 19.18 1.85
CA ALA A 8 -1.47 19.50 3.06
C ALA A 8 -0.80 19.02 4.36
N SER A 9 0.49 19.34 4.53
CA SER A 9 1.26 18.91 5.70
C SER A 9 0.65 19.45 7.01
N SER A 10 0.40 18.55 7.95
CA SER A 10 -0.06 18.87 9.32
C SER A 10 1.07 18.79 10.35
N GLN A 11 2.32 18.60 9.92
CA GLN A 11 3.45 18.34 10.81
C GLN A 11 3.79 19.53 11.72
N MET A 12 3.64 20.76 11.22
CA MET A 12 3.88 21.98 12.00
C MET A 12 2.95 22.08 13.22
N LEU A 13 1.69 21.63 13.08
CA LEU A 13 0.68 21.72 14.12
C LEU A 13 0.91 20.70 15.25
N ASP A 14 1.42 19.53 14.90
CA ASP A 14 1.75 18.47 15.86
C ASP A 14 2.88 17.58 15.34
N ARG A 15 4.10 17.80 15.83
CA ARG A 15 5.29 17.03 15.42
C ARG A 15 5.34 15.63 16.07
N LYS A 16 4.55 15.37 17.11
CA LYS A 16 4.69 14.18 17.95
C LYS A 16 4.38 12.92 17.15
N GLY A 17 5.35 12.02 17.04
CA GLY A 17 5.21 10.74 16.33
C GLY A 17 5.13 10.83 14.80
N MET A 18 5.16 12.04 14.21
CA MET A 18 5.01 12.23 12.76
C MET A 18 6.17 11.62 11.97
N ASN A 19 7.42 11.76 12.44
CA ASN A 19 8.58 11.19 11.75
C ASN A 19 8.47 9.66 11.60
N LEU A 20 8.15 8.96 12.69
CA LEU A 20 8.02 7.51 12.67
C LEU A 20 6.81 7.07 11.84
N ALA A 21 5.63 7.65 12.11
CA ALA A 21 4.38 7.25 11.46
C ALA A 21 4.40 7.55 9.95
N SER A 22 4.89 8.73 9.56
CA SER A 22 5.00 9.14 8.17
C SER A 22 6.02 8.29 7.41
N ASN A 23 7.19 8.03 7.99
CA ASN A 23 8.22 7.23 7.33
C ASN A 23 7.76 5.77 7.15
N LEU A 24 7.20 5.15 8.19
CA LEU A 24 6.67 3.78 8.10
C LEU A 24 5.59 3.66 7.01
N PHE A 25 4.67 4.62 6.97
CA PHE A 25 3.61 4.64 5.96
C PHE A 25 4.16 4.82 4.54
N HIS A 26 5.03 5.80 4.31
CA HIS A 26 5.52 6.10 2.96
C HIS A 26 6.53 5.08 2.43
N ILE A 27 7.45 4.59 3.27
CA ILE A 27 8.40 3.55 2.87
C ILE A 27 7.63 2.28 2.53
N GLY A 28 6.64 1.91 3.35
CA GLY A 28 5.79 0.77 3.09
C GLY A 28 4.97 0.93 1.79
N ILE A 29 4.23 2.02 1.63
CA ILE A 29 3.32 2.19 0.49
C ILE A 29 4.09 2.32 -0.84
N LEU A 30 5.28 2.92 -0.84
CA LEU A 30 6.14 2.96 -2.03
C LEU A 30 6.68 1.58 -2.38
N GLY A 31 7.02 0.76 -1.37
CA GLY A 31 7.39 -0.65 -1.59
C GLY A 31 6.23 -1.46 -2.18
N ILE A 32 5.02 -1.30 -1.65
CA ILE A 32 3.80 -1.93 -2.19
C ILE A 32 3.56 -1.48 -3.62
N PHE A 33 3.67 -0.18 -3.90
CA PHE A 33 3.49 0.39 -5.24
C PHE A 33 4.47 -0.22 -6.24
N ALA A 34 5.76 -0.25 -5.91
CA ALA A 34 6.79 -0.86 -6.76
C ALA A 34 6.51 -2.36 -6.98
N GLY A 35 6.13 -3.09 -5.94
CA GLY A 35 5.78 -4.51 -6.03
C GLY A 35 4.54 -4.77 -6.89
N HIS A 36 3.50 -3.95 -6.78
CA HIS A 36 2.28 -4.07 -7.60
C HIS A 36 2.55 -3.70 -9.05
N PHE A 37 3.30 -2.62 -9.28
CA PHE A 37 3.66 -2.15 -10.62
C PHE A 37 4.47 -3.21 -11.37
N LEU A 38 5.55 -3.70 -10.76
CA LEU A 38 6.40 -4.73 -11.36
C LEU A 38 5.75 -6.13 -11.33
N GLY A 39 4.84 -6.39 -10.40
CA GLY A 39 4.13 -7.66 -10.29
C GLY A 39 3.11 -7.86 -11.41
N MET A 40 2.33 -6.82 -11.72
CA MET A 40 1.18 -6.92 -12.64
C MET A 40 1.47 -6.44 -14.06
N LEU A 41 2.24 -5.37 -14.23
CA LEU A 41 2.42 -4.74 -15.57
C LEU A 41 3.58 -5.32 -16.36
N THR A 42 4.51 -5.98 -15.68
CA THR A 42 5.62 -6.66 -16.35
C THR A 42 5.02 -7.81 -17.18
N PRO A 43 5.33 -7.95 -18.48
CA PRO A 43 4.75 -9.00 -19.32
C PRO A 43 5.50 -10.35 -19.25
N HIS A 44 4.76 -11.47 -19.33
CA HIS A 44 5.26 -12.83 -19.07
C HIS A 44 6.58 -13.20 -19.75
N TRP A 45 6.71 -12.84 -21.03
CA TRP A 45 7.90 -13.12 -21.84
C TRP A 45 9.20 -12.47 -21.31
N MET A 46 9.12 -11.39 -20.50
CA MET A 46 10.30 -10.68 -20.01
C MET A 46 10.97 -11.38 -18.82
N TYR A 47 10.28 -12.30 -18.13
CA TYR A 47 10.77 -12.90 -16.89
C TYR A 47 10.61 -14.41 -16.79
N GLU A 48 10.00 -15.05 -17.78
CA GLU A 48 9.75 -16.50 -17.80
C GLU A 48 11.02 -17.33 -17.48
N SER A 49 12.19 -16.86 -17.91
CA SER A 49 13.47 -17.55 -17.71
C SER A 49 14.15 -17.32 -16.36
N PHE A 50 13.84 -16.23 -15.63
CA PHE A 50 14.58 -15.85 -14.40
C PHE A 50 13.67 -15.64 -13.17
N LEU A 51 12.38 -15.41 -13.38
CA LEU A 51 11.39 -15.11 -12.34
C LEU A 51 10.08 -15.85 -12.68
N PRO A 52 10.05 -17.18 -12.47
CA PRO A 52 8.82 -17.96 -12.60
C PRO A 52 7.76 -17.44 -11.60
N ILE A 53 6.50 -17.70 -11.92
CA ILE A 53 5.36 -17.10 -11.22
C ILE A 53 5.34 -17.45 -9.71
N ASP A 54 5.78 -18.63 -9.32
CA ASP A 54 5.85 -19.07 -7.92
C ASP A 54 6.89 -18.26 -7.13
N VAL A 55 8.03 -17.92 -7.75
CA VAL A 55 9.07 -17.07 -7.15
C VAL A 55 8.56 -15.64 -7.01
N LYS A 56 7.84 -15.13 -8.01
CA LYS A 56 7.19 -13.82 -7.92
C LYS A 56 6.14 -13.77 -6.81
N GLN A 57 5.32 -14.80 -6.68
CA GLN A 57 4.33 -14.87 -5.62
C GLN A 57 4.99 -14.91 -4.24
N LYS A 58 6.04 -15.72 -4.05
CA LYS A 58 6.81 -15.76 -2.79
C LYS A 58 7.41 -14.40 -2.45
N MET A 59 8.00 -13.72 -3.44
CA MET A 59 8.54 -12.36 -3.26
C MET A 59 7.44 -11.36 -2.89
N ALA A 60 6.29 -11.42 -3.56
CA ALA A 60 5.14 -10.56 -3.27
C ALA A 60 4.60 -10.81 -1.85
N MET A 61 4.50 -12.06 -1.41
CA MET A 61 4.04 -12.39 -0.06
C MET A 61 5.00 -11.92 1.03
N ILE A 62 6.31 -12.15 0.86
CA ILE A 62 7.31 -11.82 1.89
C ILE A 62 7.61 -10.32 1.87
N ALA A 63 8.09 -9.80 0.74
CA ALA A 63 8.49 -8.40 0.63
C ALA A 63 7.26 -7.48 0.65
N GLY A 64 6.23 -7.81 -0.12
CA GLY A 64 4.97 -7.06 -0.12
C GLY A 64 4.23 -7.15 1.22
N GLY A 65 4.25 -8.31 1.88
CA GLY A 65 3.71 -8.47 3.23
C GLY A 65 4.44 -7.63 4.27
N ALA A 66 5.78 -7.62 4.26
CA ALA A 66 6.58 -6.77 5.16
C ALA A 66 6.29 -5.28 4.94
N CYS A 67 6.29 -4.81 3.68
CA CYS A 67 5.92 -3.45 3.33
C CYS A 67 4.45 -3.12 3.70
N GLY A 68 3.55 -4.09 3.55
CA GLY A 68 2.15 -4.02 3.98
C GLY A 68 2.01 -3.78 5.48
N VAL A 69 2.73 -4.55 6.31
CA VAL A 69 2.72 -4.37 7.76
C VAL A 69 3.28 -3.00 8.15
N MET A 70 4.39 -2.57 7.55
CA MET A 70 4.93 -1.22 7.78
C MET A 70 3.92 -0.12 7.43
N THR A 71 3.24 -0.26 6.28
CA THR A 71 2.21 0.68 5.82
C THR A 71 1.03 0.72 6.78
N LEU A 72 0.54 -0.43 7.21
CA LEU A 72 -0.61 -0.53 8.10
C LEU A 72 -0.29 0.08 9.47
N VAL A 73 0.85 -0.25 10.06
CA VAL A 73 1.27 0.31 11.35
C VAL A 73 1.47 1.82 11.25
N GLY A 74 2.20 2.29 10.24
CA GLY A 74 2.42 3.73 10.03
C GLY A 74 1.11 4.50 9.78
N GLY A 75 0.23 3.95 8.96
CA GLY A 75 -1.05 4.55 8.62
C GLY A 75 -2.05 4.54 9.77
N LEU A 76 -2.11 3.49 10.59
CA LEU A 76 -2.93 3.46 11.81
C LEU A 76 -2.45 4.50 12.83
N LEU A 77 -1.14 4.70 12.97
CA LEU A 77 -0.59 5.77 13.80
C LEU A 77 -0.96 7.17 13.26
N LEU A 78 -0.90 7.37 11.95
CA LEU A 78 -1.34 8.62 11.30
C LEU A 78 -2.84 8.85 11.46
N LEU A 79 -3.66 7.80 11.33
CA LEU A 79 -5.12 7.88 11.47
C LEU A 79 -5.49 8.19 12.93
N LYS A 80 -4.88 7.50 13.89
CA LYS A 80 -5.00 7.81 15.32
C LYS A 80 -4.66 9.27 15.59
N ARG A 81 -3.56 9.78 15.04
CA ARG A 81 -3.17 11.19 15.17
C ARG A 81 -4.20 12.12 14.55
N ARG A 82 -4.72 11.83 13.35
CA ARG A 82 -5.71 12.65 12.67
C ARG A 82 -7.05 12.71 13.41
N LEU A 83 -7.44 11.63 14.06
CA LEU A 83 -8.71 11.54 14.78
C LEU A 83 -8.63 12.10 16.21
N LEU A 84 -7.52 11.89 16.91
CA LEU A 84 -7.39 12.16 18.35
C LEU A 84 -6.53 13.37 18.71
N SER A 85 -5.63 13.84 17.84
CA SER A 85 -4.83 15.03 18.13
C SER A 85 -5.69 16.29 17.97
N PRO A 86 -5.91 17.10 19.02
CA PRO A 86 -6.85 18.23 18.97
C PRO A 86 -6.55 19.22 17.85
N ARG A 87 -5.26 19.53 17.63
CA ARG A 87 -4.80 20.50 16.63
C ARG A 87 -4.99 19.98 15.20
N VAL A 88 -4.76 18.69 14.98
CA VAL A 88 -4.90 18.06 13.66
C VAL A 88 -6.36 17.83 13.35
N ARG A 89 -7.16 17.38 14.33
CA ARG A 89 -8.59 17.14 14.15
C ARG A 89 -9.36 18.43 13.88
N ALA A 90 -8.96 19.55 14.49
CA ALA A 90 -9.59 20.85 14.24
C ALA A 90 -9.29 21.43 12.85
N THR A 91 -8.22 20.99 12.19
CA THR A 91 -7.76 21.54 10.89
C THR A 91 -7.85 20.55 9.73
N THR A 92 -8.30 19.33 9.98
CA THR A 92 -8.47 18.28 8.96
C THR A 92 -9.75 18.48 8.16
N THR A 93 -9.73 18.08 6.90
CA THR A 93 -10.96 17.97 6.10
C THR A 93 -11.57 16.57 6.24
N GLY A 94 -12.86 16.44 5.94
CA GLY A 94 -13.52 15.13 5.89
C GLY A 94 -12.88 14.19 4.84
N ALA A 95 -12.43 14.75 3.72
CA ALA A 95 -11.71 14.02 2.68
C ALA A 95 -10.39 13.41 3.20
N ASP A 96 -9.64 14.13 4.04
CA ASP A 96 -8.38 13.61 4.59
C ASP A 96 -8.58 12.40 5.51
N ILE A 97 -9.68 12.39 6.28
CA ILE A 97 -10.04 11.25 7.13
C ILE A 97 -10.51 10.09 6.26
N LEU A 98 -11.37 10.37 5.28
CA LEU A 98 -11.93 9.36 4.39
C LEU A 98 -10.82 8.64 3.62
N ILE A 99 -9.94 9.37 2.92
CA ILE A 99 -8.90 8.77 2.08
C ILE A 99 -7.92 7.94 2.92
N LEU A 100 -7.52 8.44 4.10
CA LEU A 100 -6.62 7.70 4.99
C LEU A 100 -7.29 6.44 5.54
N SER A 101 -8.58 6.50 5.88
CA SER A 101 -9.34 5.34 6.35
C SER A 101 -9.48 4.29 5.24
N LEU A 102 -9.81 4.71 4.02
CA LEU A 102 -9.90 3.83 2.86
C LEU A 102 -8.56 3.15 2.55
N LEU A 103 -7.44 3.87 2.65
CA LEU A 103 -6.11 3.29 2.48
C LEU A 103 -5.79 2.24 3.56
N MET A 104 -6.24 2.45 4.80
CA MET A 104 -6.07 1.45 5.87
C MET A 104 -6.90 0.19 5.62
N VAL A 105 -8.15 0.37 5.18
CA VAL A 105 -9.01 -0.77 4.80
C VAL A 105 -8.38 -1.52 3.63
N GLN A 106 -7.94 -0.83 2.58
CA GLN A 106 -7.29 -1.46 1.42
C GLN A 106 -6.01 -2.20 1.81
N CYS A 107 -5.17 -1.61 2.65
CA CYS A 107 -3.94 -2.27 3.12
C CYS A 107 -4.24 -3.50 3.98
N ALA A 108 -5.28 -3.44 4.83
CA ALA A 108 -5.70 -4.58 5.64
C ALA A 108 -6.27 -5.71 4.75
N LEU A 109 -7.09 -5.39 3.76
CA LEU A 109 -7.58 -6.34 2.78
C LEU A 109 -6.44 -7.00 1.99
N GLY A 110 -5.45 -6.23 1.54
CA GLY A 110 -4.27 -6.78 0.85
C GLY A 110 -3.40 -7.69 1.73
N LEU A 111 -3.30 -7.43 3.04
CA LEU A 111 -2.63 -8.36 3.95
C LEU A 111 -3.47 -9.61 4.20
N LEU A 112 -4.80 -9.48 4.25
CA LEU A 112 -5.72 -10.60 4.39
C LEU A 112 -5.70 -11.53 3.17
N THR A 113 -5.30 -11.08 1.98
CA THR A 113 -5.17 -11.97 0.81
C THR A 113 -3.94 -12.88 0.88
N ILE A 114 -2.91 -12.54 1.66
CA ILE A 114 -1.69 -13.36 1.81
C ILE A 114 -1.98 -14.82 2.19
N PRO A 115 -2.80 -15.13 3.23
CA PRO A 115 -3.14 -16.52 3.55
C PRO A 115 -3.93 -17.24 2.45
N PHE A 116 -4.75 -16.54 1.65
CA PHE A 116 -5.44 -17.15 0.50
C PHE A 116 -4.47 -17.48 -0.63
N SER A 117 -3.52 -16.59 -0.91
CA SER A 117 -2.43 -16.86 -1.86
C SER A 117 -1.53 -18.00 -1.37
N ALA A 118 -1.32 -18.12 -0.06
CA ALA A 118 -0.54 -19.21 0.52
C ALA A 118 -1.16 -20.61 0.32
N GLN A 119 -2.46 -20.70 0.04
CA GLN A 119 -3.13 -21.96 -0.33
C GLN A 119 -2.81 -22.39 -1.77
N HIS A 120 -2.37 -21.46 -2.61
CA HIS A 120 -2.12 -21.66 -4.04
C HIS A 120 -0.69 -21.21 -4.40
N MET A 121 0.31 -21.88 -3.82
CA MET A 121 1.74 -21.56 -4.01
C MET A 121 2.26 -21.81 -5.43
N ASP A 122 1.44 -22.43 -6.28
CA ASP A 122 1.69 -22.65 -7.71
C ASP A 122 1.55 -21.36 -8.54
N GLY A 123 1.04 -20.27 -7.96
CA GLY A 123 0.88 -19.00 -8.66
C GLY A 123 -0.43 -18.86 -9.43
N SER A 124 -1.31 -19.86 -9.37
CA SER A 124 -2.55 -19.92 -10.17
C SER A 124 -3.48 -18.73 -9.92
N GLU A 125 -3.65 -18.33 -8.66
CA GLU A 125 -4.43 -17.14 -8.28
C GLU A 125 -3.77 -15.84 -8.76
N MET A 126 -2.44 -15.74 -8.64
CA MET A 126 -1.70 -14.56 -9.13
C MET A 126 -1.82 -14.42 -10.65
N MET A 127 -1.77 -15.51 -11.42
CA MET A 127 -1.95 -15.49 -12.88
C MET A 127 -3.28 -14.90 -13.31
N LYS A 128 -4.37 -15.25 -12.61
CA LYS A 128 -5.71 -14.70 -12.90
C LYS A 128 -5.74 -13.18 -12.70
N LEU A 129 -5.16 -12.70 -11.59
CA LEU A 129 -5.12 -11.27 -11.26
C LEU A 129 -4.23 -10.48 -12.22
N VAL A 130 -3.05 -11.00 -12.55
CA VAL A 130 -2.11 -10.36 -13.50
C VAL A 130 -2.72 -10.33 -14.91
N GLY A 131 -3.32 -11.42 -15.37
CA GLY A 131 -3.98 -11.47 -16.67
C GLY A 131 -5.14 -10.48 -16.79
N TRP A 132 -5.96 -10.38 -15.75
CA TRP A 132 -7.02 -9.36 -15.68
C TRP A 132 -6.44 -7.94 -15.72
N ALA A 133 -5.43 -7.64 -14.90
CA ALA A 133 -4.83 -6.32 -14.84
C ALA A 133 -4.21 -5.90 -16.19
N GLN A 134 -3.51 -6.81 -16.87
CA GLN A 134 -2.93 -6.57 -18.19
C GLN A 134 -4.03 -6.30 -19.23
N SER A 135 -5.10 -7.10 -19.23
CA SER A 135 -6.23 -6.94 -20.15
C SER A 135 -7.01 -5.62 -19.99
N VAL A 136 -6.96 -5.01 -18.81
CA VAL A 136 -7.61 -3.71 -18.58
C VAL A 136 -6.78 -2.55 -19.14
N VAL A 137 -5.46 -2.69 -19.18
CA VAL A 137 -4.55 -1.59 -19.57
C VAL A 137 -4.08 -1.67 -21.03
N THR A 138 -4.35 -2.78 -21.73
CA THR A 138 -4.05 -2.99 -23.16
C THR A 138 -5.31 -3.26 -23.95
#